data_AF-A0A2V9VQ34-F1
#
_entry.id   AF-A0A2V9VQ34-F1
#
_cell.length_a   1.000
_cell.length_b   1.000
_cell.length_c   1.000
_cell.angle_alpha   90.00
_cell.angle_beta   90.00
_cell.angle_gamma   90.00
#
_symmetry.space_group_name_H-M   'P 1'
#
loop_
_entity.id
_entity.type
_entity.pdbx_description
1 polymer ?
#
loop_
_entity_poly.entity_id
_entity_poly.type
_entity_poly.pdbx_seq_one_letter_code
_entity_poly.pdbx_strand_id
1 'polypeptide(L)'
;MKIKLDRIISVATLTASVAALLLVLKKPAPVAEPLPAPAMAANAQSFQNKIDQLEQARAQGQSGAEVRLNGQEIAAAIAQASGALSNDSASEAANNTARGAVNSGSSTGGSSDTPLSGDLGAGEPSVKDYQVNFEGDVAKGQFLTRIAGKDVWVTLEGHLGSKDGYVTFDPTKIKVGDLEIPVSLVNDQLQKRLLEQRDRLKLPDNVGGLRVENGEVVMTNK
;
A
#
# COMPACT_ATOMS: atom_id res chain seq x y z
N MET A 1 34.32 -40.88 6.94
CA MET A 1 33.38 -39.96 7.64
C MET A 1 32.61 -38.99 6.71
N LYS A 2 32.60 -39.16 5.38
CA LYS A 2 31.97 -38.20 4.43
C LYS A 2 30.43 -38.19 4.44
N ILE A 3 29.78 -39.36 4.55
CA ILE A 3 28.31 -39.49 4.55
C ILE A 3 27.62 -38.70 5.68
N LYS A 4 28.30 -38.52 6.83
CA LYS A 4 27.76 -37.74 7.94
C LYS A 4 27.77 -36.23 7.64
N LEU A 5 28.82 -35.74 6.97
CA LEU A 5 28.94 -34.32 6.63
C LEU A 5 27.94 -33.92 5.53
N ASP A 6 27.77 -34.74 4.49
CA ASP A 6 26.80 -34.49 3.42
C ASP A 6 25.35 -34.49 3.94
N ARG A 7 25.03 -35.39 4.89
CA ARG A 7 23.72 -35.38 5.57
C ARG A 7 23.52 -34.15 6.43
N ILE A 8 24.55 -33.67 7.13
CA ILE A 8 24.46 -32.46 7.96
C ILE A 8 24.23 -31.24 7.06
N ILE A 9 24.96 -31.11 5.96
CA ILE A 9 24.78 -30.01 5.00
C ILE A 9 23.37 -30.08 4.39
N SER A 10 22.94 -31.26 3.96
CA SER A 10 21.59 -31.45 3.40
C SER A 10 20.48 -31.09 4.38
N VAL A 11 20.59 -31.52 5.65
CA VAL A 11 19.61 -31.17 6.70
C VAL A 11 19.67 -29.67 6.99
N ALA A 12 20.85 -29.06 7.06
CA ALA A 12 20.99 -27.62 7.29
C ALA A 12 20.35 -26.79 6.16
N THR A 13 20.61 -27.14 4.89
CA THR A 13 19.99 -26.48 3.73
C THR A 13 18.47 -26.69 3.74
N LEU A 14 18.00 -27.88 4.09
CA LEU A 14 16.56 -28.17 4.20
C LEU A 14 15.90 -27.32 5.28
N THR A 15 16.47 -27.27 6.48
CA THR A 15 15.95 -26.46 7.58
C THR A 15 15.96 -24.97 7.24
N ALA A 16 17.04 -24.47 6.61
CA ALA A 16 17.11 -23.09 6.14
C ALA A 16 16.02 -22.77 5.10
N SER A 17 15.78 -23.69 4.16
CA SER A 17 14.75 -23.54 3.12
C SER A 17 13.35 -23.53 3.73
N VAL A 18 13.07 -24.43 4.68
CA VAL A 18 11.79 -24.47 5.39
C VAL A 18 11.58 -23.21 6.22
N ALA A 19 12.62 -22.73 6.92
CA ALA A 19 12.55 -21.48 7.69
C ALA A 19 12.26 -20.27 6.78
N ALA A 20 12.92 -20.17 5.62
CA ALA A 20 12.66 -19.10 4.65
C ALA A 20 11.21 -19.13 4.15
N LEU A 21 10.67 -20.31 3.82
CA LEU A 21 9.26 -20.45 3.43
C LEU A 21 8.30 -20.02 4.54
N LEU A 22 8.59 -20.36 5.79
CA LEU A 22 7.78 -19.92 6.93
C LEU A 22 7.83 -18.41 7.12
N LEU A 23 9.01 -17.77 6.95
CA LEU A 23 9.14 -16.31 7.06
C LEU A 23 8.40 -15.58 5.92
N VAL A 24 8.44 -16.12 4.70
CA VAL A 24 7.71 -15.55 3.55
C VAL A 24 6.19 -15.59 3.76
N LEU A 25 5.68 -16.63 4.42
CA LEU A 25 4.26 -16.78 4.70
C LEU A 25 3.80 -16.09 5.99
N LYS A 26 4.74 -15.67 6.84
CA LYS A 26 4.43 -15.01 8.12
C LYS A 26 3.98 -13.58 7.86
N LYS A 27 2.86 -13.20 8.50
CA LYS A 27 2.36 -11.82 8.43
C LYS A 27 3.32 -10.88 9.19
N PRO A 28 3.95 -9.91 8.51
CA PRO A 28 4.81 -8.93 9.16
C PRO A 28 4.00 -8.00 10.06
N ALA A 29 4.67 -7.30 10.97
CA ALA A 29 4.05 -6.25 11.76
C ALA A 29 3.44 -5.19 10.84
N PRO A 30 2.22 -4.70 11.14
CA PRO A 30 1.61 -3.64 10.36
C PRO A 30 2.48 -2.38 10.43
N VAL A 31 2.60 -1.67 9.31
CA VAL A 31 3.40 -0.43 9.24
C VAL A 31 2.61 0.80 9.70
N ALA A 32 1.28 0.69 9.78
CA ALA A 32 0.38 1.74 10.23
C ALA A 32 -0.66 1.19 11.22
N GLU A 33 -1.12 2.05 12.13
CA GLU A 33 -2.20 1.70 13.05
C GLU A 33 -3.56 1.72 12.33
N PRO A 34 -4.45 0.73 12.56
CA PRO A 34 -5.80 0.76 12.01
C PRO A 34 -6.60 1.96 12.53
N LEU A 35 -7.17 2.75 11.62
CA LEU A 35 -8.01 3.89 11.96
C LEU A 35 -9.51 3.53 11.95
N PRO A 36 -10.31 4.03 12.91
CA PRO A 36 -11.76 3.87 12.88
C PRO A 36 -12.38 4.72 11.77
N ALA A 37 -13.52 4.27 11.22
CA ALA A 37 -14.23 4.91 10.12
C ALA A 37 -14.44 6.45 10.24
N PRO A 38 -14.87 7.02 11.39
CA PRO A 38 -15.02 8.47 11.52
C PRO A 38 -13.68 9.22 11.41
N ALA A 39 -12.58 8.63 11.90
CA ALA A 39 -11.25 9.22 11.76
C ALA A 39 -10.77 9.15 10.30
N MET A 40 -11.08 8.07 9.58
CA MET A 40 -10.78 7.96 8.14
C MET A 40 -11.48 9.05 7.33
N ALA A 41 -12.77 9.29 7.60
CA ALA A 41 -13.53 10.34 6.92
C ALA A 41 -12.96 11.76 7.20
N ALA A 42 -12.60 12.05 8.45
CA ALA A 42 -12.00 13.32 8.82
C ALA A 42 -10.62 13.54 8.15
N ASN A 43 -9.78 12.50 8.08
CA ASN A 43 -8.48 12.57 7.42
C ASN A 43 -8.59 12.73 5.90
N ALA A 44 -9.58 12.10 5.27
CA ALA A 44 -9.88 12.30 3.85
C ALA A 44 -10.30 13.76 3.56
N GLN A 45 -11.12 14.36 4.43
CA GLN A 45 -11.49 15.77 4.31
C GLN A 45 -10.28 16.69 4.51
N SER A 46 -9.41 16.38 5.50
CA SER A 46 -8.19 17.14 5.75
C SER A 46 -7.22 17.09 4.55
N PHE A 47 -7.07 15.91 3.93
CA PHE A 47 -6.33 15.76 2.68
C PHE A 47 -6.87 16.70 1.59
N GLN A 48 -8.18 16.67 1.34
CA GLN A 48 -8.79 17.51 0.30
C GLN A 48 -8.58 19.01 0.56
N ASN A 49 -8.80 19.46 1.80
CA ASN A 49 -8.61 20.86 2.18
C ASN A 49 -7.17 21.34 1.95
N LYS A 50 -6.17 20.49 2.22
CA LYS A 50 -4.76 20.82 2.00
C LYS A 50 -4.40 20.86 0.51
N ILE A 51 -4.98 19.97 -0.30
CA ILE A 51 -4.81 20.04 -1.76
C ILE A 51 -5.44 21.32 -2.33
N ASP A 52 -6.64 21.68 -1.88
CA ASP A 52 -7.32 22.91 -2.29
C ASP A 52 -6.51 24.16 -1.89
N GLN A 53 -5.89 24.14 -0.69
CA GLN A 53 -5.00 25.21 -0.24
C GLN A 53 -3.79 25.38 -1.17
N LEU A 54 -3.18 24.27 -1.58
CA LEU A 54 -2.04 24.27 -2.50
C LEU A 54 -2.43 24.82 -3.89
N GLU A 55 -3.63 24.48 -4.37
CA GLU A 55 -4.19 24.98 -5.62
C GLU A 55 -4.52 26.48 -5.53
N GLN A 56 -5.12 26.92 -4.44
CA GLN A 56 -5.46 28.33 -4.22
C GLN A 56 -4.20 29.22 -4.17
N ALA A 57 -3.14 28.76 -3.49
CA ALA A 57 -1.85 29.46 -3.46
C ALA A 57 -1.26 29.61 -4.87
N ARG A 58 -1.35 28.54 -5.68
CA ARG A 58 -0.94 28.58 -7.09
C ARG A 58 -1.78 29.56 -7.92
N ALA A 59 -3.10 29.55 -7.74
CA ALA A 59 -4.01 30.47 -8.43
C ALA A 59 -3.74 31.94 -8.08
N GLN A 60 -3.21 32.21 -6.88
CA GLN A 60 -2.74 33.52 -6.45
C GLN A 60 -1.33 33.88 -6.96
N GLY A 61 -0.71 33.02 -7.77
CA GLY A 61 0.65 33.22 -8.30
C GLY A 61 1.76 33.01 -7.29
N GLN A 62 1.47 32.39 -6.13
CA GLN A 62 2.48 32.05 -5.14
C GLN A 62 3.13 30.72 -5.53
N SER A 63 4.37 30.74 -6.04
CA SER A 63 5.17 29.54 -6.27
C SER A 63 5.97 29.16 -5.02
N GLY A 64 6.15 27.85 -4.78
CA GLY A 64 6.85 27.32 -3.60
C GLY A 64 6.00 27.24 -2.33
N ALA A 65 4.68 27.41 -2.41
CA ALA A 65 3.79 27.11 -1.30
C ALA A 65 3.83 25.61 -0.98
N GLU A 66 3.88 25.27 0.31
CA GLU A 66 4.01 23.90 0.78
C GLU A 66 2.80 23.47 1.60
N VAL A 67 2.38 22.22 1.44
CA VAL A 67 1.42 21.56 2.33
C VAL A 67 2.01 20.25 2.84
N ARG A 68 1.74 19.94 4.10
CA ARG A 68 2.25 18.75 4.78
C ARG A 68 1.10 17.77 5.03
N LEU A 69 1.26 16.53 4.58
CA LEU A 69 0.27 15.47 4.67
C LEU A 69 0.83 14.34 5.54
N ASN A 70 0.11 13.94 6.58
CA ASN A 70 0.52 12.82 7.42
C ASN A 70 0.12 11.47 6.80
N GLY A 71 0.61 10.37 7.39
CA GLY A 71 0.33 9.01 6.92
C GLY A 71 -1.16 8.66 6.90
N GLN A 72 -1.93 9.16 7.87
CA GLN A 72 -3.36 8.89 7.98
C GLN A 72 -4.17 9.59 6.88
N GLU A 73 -3.82 10.83 6.53
CA GLU A 73 -4.41 11.59 5.42
C GLU A 73 -4.16 10.89 4.08
N ILE A 74 -2.93 10.45 3.84
CA ILE A 74 -2.58 9.71 2.62
C ILE A 74 -3.29 8.36 2.57
N ALA A 75 -3.29 7.60 3.67
CA ALA A 75 -3.99 6.31 3.74
C ALA A 75 -5.50 6.46 3.50
N ALA A 76 -6.12 7.49 4.08
CA ALA A 76 -7.53 7.80 3.88
C ALA A 76 -7.83 8.20 2.43
N ALA A 77 -6.98 9.01 1.80
CA ALA A 77 -7.12 9.37 0.39
C ALA A 77 -7.01 8.15 -0.54
N ILE A 78 -6.08 7.23 -0.26
CA ILE A 78 -5.94 5.97 -1.00
C ILE A 78 -7.19 5.09 -0.82
N ALA A 79 -7.69 4.95 0.42
CA ALA A 79 -8.90 4.19 0.71
C ALA A 79 -10.16 4.79 0.04
N GLN A 80 -10.22 6.12 -0.07
CA GLN A 80 -11.28 6.82 -0.80
C GLN A 80 -11.18 6.55 -2.30
N ALA A 81 -9.99 6.69 -2.87
CA ALA A 81 -9.74 6.45 -4.30
C ALA A 81 -9.97 4.98 -4.68
N SER A 82 -9.76 4.05 -3.74
CA SER A 82 -10.02 2.62 -3.94
C SER A 82 -11.49 2.22 -3.78
N GLY A 83 -12.37 3.16 -3.41
CA GLY A 83 -13.78 2.87 -3.12
C GLY A 83 -14.01 2.12 -1.81
N ALA A 84 -12.99 1.96 -0.96
CA ALA A 84 -13.13 1.27 0.33
C ALA A 84 -13.95 2.08 1.35
N LEU A 85 -14.08 3.39 1.15
CA LEU A 85 -14.99 4.26 1.92
C LEU A 85 -16.42 4.31 1.34
N SER A 86 -16.64 3.73 0.17
CA SER A 86 -17.96 3.65 -0.49
C SER A 86 -18.59 2.29 -0.22
N ASN A 87 -18.96 2.03 1.03
CA ASN A 87 -20.05 1.12 1.47
C ASN A 87 -19.88 0.76 2.96
N ASP A 88 -20.13 1.70 3.87
CA ASP A 88 -20.58 1.30 5.22
C ASP A 88 -21.35 2.39 5.99
N SER A 89 -22.14 3.20 5.28
CA SER A 89 -23.02 4.19 5.93
C SER A 89 -24.47 3.97 5.51
N ALA A 90 -24.97 2.73 5.63
CA ALA A 90 -26.41 2.45 5.55
C ALA A 90 -26.89 1.09 6.09
N SER A 91 -26.06 0.19 6.63
CA SER A 91 -26.52 -1.18 6.95
C SER A 91 -26.02 -1.81 8.25
N GLU A 92 -25.84 -1.04 9.32
CA GLU A 92 -25.57 -1.60 10.67
C GLU A 92 -26.61 -1.21 11.74
N ALA A 93 -27.79 -0.71 11.35
CA ALA A 93 -28.86 -0.34 12.29
C ALA A 93 -30.10 -1.26 12.28
N ALA A 94 -30.10 -2.39 11.56
CA ALA A 94 -31.29 -3.24 11.49
C ALA A 94 -31.00 -4.73 11.23
N ASN A 95 -30.24 -5.42 12.11
CA ASN A 95 -30.44 -6.87 12.22
C ASN A 95 -30.04 -7.40 13.59
N ASN A 96 -30.85 -7.08 14.60
CA ASN A 96 -30.80 -7.83 15.85
C ASN A 96 -32.21 -7.95 16.45
N THR A 97 -33.17 -8.49 15.68
CA THR A 97 -34.40 -9.09 16.22
C THR A 97 -35.03 -10.03 15.20
N ALA A 98 -35.45 -11.20 15.68
CA ALA A 98 -36.32 -12.21 15.05
C ALA A 98 -35.64 -13.38 14.33
N ARG A 99 -35.31 -14.38 15.15
CA ARG A 99 -35.31 -15.80 14.79
C ARG A 99 -36.69 -16.18 14.21
N GLY A 100 -36.68 -16.93 13.10
CA GLY A 100 -37.75 -17.85 12.73
C GLY A 100 -38.58 -17.47 11.50
N ALA A 101 -38.26 -18.04 10.34
CA ALA A 101 -39.17 -18.81 9.49
C ALA A 101 -38.51 -19.19 8.16
N VAL A 102 -38.71 -20.45 7.80
CA VAL A 102 -38.45 -21.15 6.53
C VAL A 102 -39.03 -20.43 5.28
N ASN A 103 -38.32 -20.43 4.15
CA ASN A 103 -38.68 -21.24 2.97
C ASN A 103 -37.69 -21.07 1.80
N SER A 104 -37.58 -22.17 1.05
CA SER A 104 -36.83 -22.50 -0.16
C SER A 104 -37.05 -21.58 -1.37
N GLY A 105 -36.05 -21.48 -2.25
CA GLY A 105 -36.24 -20.93 -3.60
C GLY A 105 -34.94 -20.53 -4.31
N SER A 106 -34.36 -21.50 -5.01
CA SER A 106 -33.51 -21.41 -6.21
C SER A 106 -32.82 -20.10 -6.64
N SER A 107 -31.54 -20.29 -6.97
CA SER A 107 -30.71 -19.64 -8.00
C SER A 107 -29.97 -18.35 -7.64
N THR A 108 -28.69 -18.36 -8.05
CA THR A 108 -27.70 -17.27 -8.05
C THR A 108 -27.09 -16.84 -6.70
N GLY A 109 -26.21 -17.68 -6.14
CA GLY A 109 -25.09 -17.19 -5.33
C GLY A 109 -23.93 -16.82 -6.29
N GLY A 110 -23.31 -15.66 -6.24
CA GLY A 110 -23.17 -14.74 -5.12
C GLY A 110 -21.73 -14.77 -4.66
N SER A 111 -20.89 -13.96 -5.30
CA SER A 111 -19.65 -13.39 -4.75
C SER A 111 -19.22 -12.29 -5.72
N SER A 112 -19.86 -11.14 -5.61
CA SER A 112 -19.31 -9.87 -6.07
C SER A 112 -18.09 -9.55 -5.21
N ASP A 113 -17.00 -10.24 -5.54
CA ASP A 113 -15.67 -10.03 -5.02
C ASP A 113 -15.03 -8.99 -5.95
N THR A 114 -15.43 -7.73 -5.80
CA THR A 114 -14.73 -6.60 -6.43
C THR A 114 -14.09 -5.74 -5.34
N PRO A 115 -13.07 -6.22 -4.61
CA PRO A 115 -12.07 -5.30 -4.09
C PRO A 115 -11.34 -4.69 -5.28
N LEU A 116 -10.93 -3.42 -5.17
CA LEU A 116 -10.19 -2.71 -6.21
C LEU A 116 -9.04 -3.58 -6.74
N SER A 117 -9.27 -4.22 -7.87
CA SER A 117 -8.21 -4.73 -8.71
C SER A 117 -7.44 -3.49 -9.13
N GLY A 118 -6.32 -3.22 -8.46
CA GLY A 118 -5.19 -2.64 -9.14
C GLY A 118 -4.84 -3.63 -10.25
N ASP A 119 -5.57 -3.56 -11.36
CA ASP A 119 -5.25 -4.27 -12.59
C ASP A 119 -3.99 -3.58 -13.10
N LEU A 120 -2.85 -4.15 -12.72
CA LEU A 120 -1.56 -3.74 -13.26
C LEU A 120 -1.37 -4.35 -14.67
N GLY A 121 -2.42 -4.95 -15.27
CA GLY A 121 -2.39 -5.64 -16.55
C GLY A 121 -2.68 -7.14 -16.37
N ALA A 122 -3.20 -7.76 -17.43
CA ALA A 122 -3.52 -9.18 -17.44
C ALA A 122 -2.29 -10.03 -17.05
N GLY A 123 -2.35 -10.66 -15.88
CA GLY A 123 -1.27 -11.49 -15.32
C GLY A 123 -0.55 -10.89 -14.11
N GLU A 124 -0.90 -9.68 -13.68
CA GLU A 124 -0.30 -9.05 -12.52
C GLU A 124 -1.06 -9.31 -11.21
N PRO A 125 -0.34 -9.38 -10.08
CA PRO A 125 -0.94 -9.77 -8.82
C PRO A 125 -1.84 -8.68 -8.25
N SER A 126 -3.08 -9.02 -7.92
CA SER A 126 -4.02 -8.07 -7.30
C SER A 126 -3.53 -7.65 -5.94
N VAL A 127 -3.55 -6.35 -5.68
CA VAL A 127 -3.01 -5.78 -4.45
C VAL A 127 -4.14 -5.43 -3.49
N LYS A 128 -4.07 -5.95 -2.26
CA LYS A 128 -5.05 -5.74 -1.19
C LYS A 128 -4.37 -5.15 0.05
N ASP A 129 -5.17 -4.56 0.93
CA ASP A 129 -4.74 -4.13 2.27
C ASP A 129 -3.51 -3.19 2.25
N TYR A 130 -3.59 -2.13 1.45
CA TYR A 130 -2.57 -1.09 1.40
C TYR A 130 -2.49 -0.35 2.73
N GLN A 131 -1.28 -0.30 3.29
CA GLN A 131 -0.92 0.50 4.44
C GLN A 131 0.26 1.38 4.07
N VAL A 132 0.19 2.64 4.49
CA VAL A 132 1.25 3.62 4.29
C VAL A 132 1.52 4.33 5.61
N ASN A 133 2.80 4.53 5.90
CA ASN A 133 3.27 5.32 7.02
C ASN A 133 4.56 6.05 6.63
N PHE A 134 4.90 7.10 7.36
CA PHE A 134 6.09 7.91 7.13
C PHE A 134 6.83 8.09 8.44
N GLU A 135 8.16 7.93 8.43
CA GLU A 135 9.00 8.06 9.61
C GLU A 135 10.27 8.81 9.24
N GLY A 136 10.49 9.98 9.83
CA GLY A 136 11.60 10.85 9.47
C GLY A 136 11.49 11.31 8.01
N ASP A 137 12.41 10.86 7.16
CA ASP A 137 12.48 11.09 5.71
C ASP A 137 12.19 9.82 4.88
N VAL A 138 11.67 8.76 5.53
CA VAL A 138 11.43 7.44 4.92
C VAL A 138 9.93 7.19 4.78
N ALA A 139 9.52 6.81 3.57
CA ALA A 139 8.19 6.26 3.29
C ALA A 139 8.18 4.74 3.52
N LYS A 140 7.17 4.25 4.23
CA LYS A 140 6.93 2.83 4.49
C LYS A 140 5.61 2.42 3.89
N GLY A 141 5.65 1.51 2.92
CA GLY A 141 4.49 0.91 2.28
C GLY A 141 4.39 -0.57 2.59
N GLN A 142 3.19 -1.06 2.84
CA GLN A 142 2.92 -2.48 2.99
C GLN A 142 1.64 -2.85 2.26
N PHE A 143 1.67 -3.94 1.51
CA PHE A 143 0.49 -4.43 0.79
C PHE A 143 0.53 -5.94 0.59
N LEU A 144 -0.62 -6.54 0.36
CA LEU A 144 -0.78 -7.96 0.06
C LEU A 144 -0.80 -8.19 -1.44
N THR A 145 -0.01 -9.12 -1.95
CA THR A 145 0.08 -9.43 -3.38
C THR A 145 0.08 -10.94 -3.61
N ARG A 146 -0.43 -11.40 -4.76
CA ARG A 146 -0.55 -12.84 -5.06
C ARG A 146 0.65 -13.39 -5.85
N ILE A 147 1.48 -14.21 -5.22
CA ILE A 147 2.63 -14.86 -5.85
C ILE A 147 2.37 -16.38 -5.90
N ALA A 148 2.42 -16.97 -7.10
CA ALA A 148 2.19 -18.40 -7.31
C ALA A 148 0.89 -18.94 -6.67
N GLY A 149 -0.19 -18.16 -6.74
CA GLY A 149 -1.50 -18.53 -6.18
C GLY A 149 -1.62 -18.38 -4.65
N LYS A 150 -0.61 -17.81 -3.98
CA LYS A 150 -0.63 -17.52 -2.53
C LYS A 150 -0.56 -16.02 -2.29
N ASP A 151 -1.29 -15.54 -1.30
CA ASP A 151 -1.22 -14.16 -0.87
C ASP A 151 0.00 -13.96 0.04
N VAL A 152 0.84 -12.99 -0.32
CA VAL A 152 2.12 -12.71 0.32
C VAL A 152 2.20 -11.22 0.63
N TRP A 153 2.62 -10.89 1.86
CA TRP A 153 2.84 -9.51 2.26
C TRP A 153 4.14 -8.99 1.67
N VAL A 154 4.10 -7.80 1.10
CA VAL A 154 5.31 -7.07 0.67
C VAL A 154 5.38 -5.80 1.48
N THR A 155 6.54 -5.54 2.07
CA THR A 155 6.85 -4.28 2.78
C THR A 155 8.01 -3.60 2.07
N LEU A 156 7.86 -2.31 1.76
CA LEU A 156 8.89 -1.47 1.16
C LEU A 156 9.14 -0.27 2.05
N GLU A 157 10.41 0.06 2.24
CA GLU A 157 10.86 1.29 2.86
C GLU A 157 11.80 2.01 1.88
N GLY A 158 11.71 3.33 1.80
CA GLY A 158 12.56 4.10 0.91
C GLY A 158 12.29 5.59 0.92
N HIS A 159 13.07 6.34 0.17
CA HIS A 159 12.91 7.78 0.03
C HIS A 159 11.98 8.11 -1.13
N LEU A 160 11.05 9.04 -0.87
CA LEU A 160 10.16 9.56 -1.89
C LEU A 160 10.72 10.87 -2.43
N GLY A 161 10.67 11.02 -3.74
CA GLY A 161 11.09 12.23 -4.43
C GLY A 161 10.19 12.54 -5.61
N SER A 162 10.61 13.55 -6.36
CA SER A 162 9.96 13.93 -7.61
C SER A 162 11.00 14.31 -8.66
N LYS A 163 10.80 13.85 -9.89
CA LYS A 163 11.62 14.21 -11.04
C LYS A 163 10.78 14.34 -12.29
N ASP A 164 10.96 15.42 -13.04
CA ASP A 164 10.28 15.68 -14.31
C ASP A 164 8.73 15.61 -14.24
N GLY A 165 8.16 15.94 -13.07
CA GLY A 165 6.71 15.88 -12.83
C GLY A 165 6.18 14.48 -12.47
N TYR A 166 7.06 13.53 -12.14
CA TYR A 166 6.70 12.18 -11.69
C TYR A 166 7.27 11.91 -10.30
N VAL A 167 6.54 11.10 -9.53
CA VAL A 167 7.02 10.56 -8.26
C VAL A 167 8.15 9.57 -8.51
N THR A 168 9.23 9.71 -7.74
CA THR A 168 10.35 8.76 -7.73
C THR A 168 10.43 8.08 -6.37
N PHE A 169 10.84 6.82 -6.37
CA PHE A 169 11.02 6.05 -5.14
C PHE A 169 12.40 5.39 -5.14
N ASP A 170 13.18 5.63 -4.08
CA ASP A 170 14.49 5.03 -3.86
C ASP A 170 14.41 4.02 -2.70
N PRO A 171 14.33 2.71 -2.98
CA PRO A 171 14.17 1.69 -1.96
C PRO A 171 15.40 1.53 -1.06
N THR A 172 15.20 1.51 0.25
CA THR A 172 16.26 1.23 1.25
C THR A 172 16.08 -0.14 1.90
N LYS A 173 14.85 -0.62 2.04
CA LYS A 173 14.55 -1.95 2.60
C LYS A 173 13.34 -2.57 1.91
N ILE A 174 13.42 -3.87 1.64
CA ILE A 174 12.31 -4.63 1.06
C ILE A 174 12.15 -5.95 1.83
N LYS A 175 10.92 -6.28 2.22
CA LYS A 175 10.56 -7.55 2.84
C LYS A 175 9.43 -8.23 2.09
N VAL A 176 9.50 -9.56 2.07
CA VAL A 176 8.44 -10.44 1.59
C VAL A 176 8.07 -11.37 2.74
N GLY A 177 6.88 -11.19 3.31
CA GLY A 177 6.56 -11.63 4.66
C GLY A 177 7.50 -10.95 5.67
N ASP A 178 8.18 -11.76 6.48
CA ASP A 178 9.26 -11.33 7.39
C ASP A 178 10.67 -11.51 6.78
N LEU A 179 10.80 -12.02 5.54
CA LEU A 179 12.10 -12.22 4.89
C LEU A 179 12.58 -10.92 4.25
N GLU A 180 13.71 -10.39 4.73
CA GLU A 180 14.38 -9.24 4.12
C GLU A 180 15.13 -9.65 2.85
N ILE A 181 14.90 -8.92 1.77
CA ILE A 181 15.52 -9.15 0.46
C ILE A 181 16.45 -7.97 0.15
N PRO A 182 17.70 -8.22 -0.26
CA PRO A 182 18.60 -7.16 -0.69
C PRO A 182 17.99 -6.34 -1.83
N VAL A 183 17.97 -5.02 -1.68
CA VAL A 183 17.42 -4.10 -2.69
C VAL A 183 18.08 -4.32 -4.06
N SER A 184 19.37 -4.63 -4.09
CA SER A 184 20.12 -4.91 -5.33
C SER A 184 19.54 -6.06 -6.16
N LEU A 185 18.83 -7.01 -5.53
CA LEU A 185 18.23 -8.14 -6.24
C LEU A 185 16.93 -7.76 -6.96
N VAL A 186 16.25 -6.72 -6.48
CA VAL A 186 14.90 -6.34 -6.93
C VAL A 186 14.85 -4.97 -7.57
N ASN A 187 15.91 -4.17 -7.45
CA ASN A 187 15.97 -2.79 -7.94
C ASN A 187 15.65 -2.68 -9.44
N ASP A 188 16.25 -3.53 -10.28
CA ASP A 188 16.01 -3.48 -11.73
C ASP A 188 14.54 -3.76 -12.08
N GLN A 189 13.94 -4.73 -11.40
CA GLN A 189 12.52 -5.06 -11.59
C GLN A 189 11.62 -3.94 -11.06
N LEU A 190 11.94 -3.37 -9.89
CA LEU A 190 11.19 -2.26 -9.32
C LEU A 190 11.25 -1.03 -10.22
N GLN A 191 12.43 -0.64 -10.68
CA GLN A 191 12.60 0.50 -11.60
C GLN A 191 11.84 0.27 -12.91
N LYS A 192 11.89 -0.95 -13.45
CA LYS A 192 11.09 -1.32 -14.62
C LYS A 192 9.59 -1.18 -14.35
N ARG A 193 9.09 -1.66 -13.21
CA ARG A 193 7.68 -1.49 -12.81
C ARG A 193 7.29 -0.02 -12.63
N LEU A 194 8.16 0.81 -12.05
CA LEU A 194 7.91 2.24 -11.89
C LEU A 194 7.85 2.94 -13.25
N LEU A 195 8.63 2.50 -14.24
CA LEU A 195 8.55 3.00 -15.61
C LEU A 195 7.28 2.55 -16.33
N GLU A 196 6.88 1.29 -16.16
CA GLU A 196 5.61 0.76 -16.69
C GLU A 196 4.41 1.49 -16.08
N GLN A 197 4.49 1.81 -14.79
CA GLN A 197 3.45 2.53 -14.05
C GLN A 197 3.68 4.04 -13.99
N ARG A 198 4.59 4.58 -14.81
CA ARG A 198 4.98 5.99 -14.77
C ARG A 198 3.77 6.93 -14.88
N ASP A 199 2.78 6.58 -15.69
CA ASP A 199 1.57 7.38 -15.86
C ASP A 199 0.75 7.48 -14.56
N ARG A 200 0.79 6.46 -13.71
CA ARG A 200 0.17 6.45 -12.37
C ARG A 200 0.97 7.24 -11.34
N LEU A 201 2.26 7.43 -11.59
CA LEU A 201 3.18 8.19 -10.74
C LEU A 201 3.25 9.67 -11.14
N LYS A 202 2.49 10.09 -12.15
CA LYS A 202 2.46 11.48 -12.58
C LYS A 202 1.91 12.35 -11.46
N LEU A 203 2.65 13.39 -11.10
CA LEU A 203 2.19 14.39 -10.15
C LEU A 203 1.12 15.28 -10.79
N PRO A 204 0.12 15.72 -10.02
CA PRO A 204 -0.84 16.72 -10.47
C PRO A 204 -0.13 17.99 -10.99
N ASP A 205 -0.75 18.67 -11.96
CA ASP A 205 -0.10 19.81 -12.62
C ASP A 205 0.22 20.97 -11.68
N ASN A 206 -0.50 21.07 -10.55
CA ASN A 206 -0.27 22.03 -9.47
C ASN A 206 0.90 21.70 -8.55
N VAL A 207 1.48 20.50 -8.63
CA VAL A 207 2.56 20.04 -7.74
C VAL A 207 3.90 20.10 -8.47
N GLY A 208 4.84 20.85 -7.90
CA GLY A 208 6.21 21.03 -8.37
C GLY A 208 7.19 20.07 -7.74
N GLY A 209 6.92 19.62 -6.52
CA GLY A 209 7.77 18.67 -5.81
C GLY A 209 7.05 17.86 -4.74
N LEU A 210 7.63 16.71 -4.43
CA LEU A 210 7.17 15.78 -3.40
C LEU A 210 8.38 15.22 -2.64
N ARG A 211 8.33 15.25 -1.31
CA ARG A 211 9.35 14.67 -0.42
C ARG A 211 8.72 14.26 0.91
N VAL A 212 9.43 13.46 1.71
CA VAL A 212 9.02 13.13 3.08
C VAL A 212 9.92 13.86 4.07
N GLU A 213 9.32 14.56 5.04
CA GLU A 213 10.04 15.28 6.09
C GLU A 213 9.32 15.17 7.44
N ASN A 214 10.07 14.84 8.49
CA ASN A 214 9.55 14.68 9.86
C ASN A 214 8.31 13.76 9.95
N GLY A 215 8.28 12.69 9.14
CA GLY A 215 7.15 11.75 9.09
C GLY A 215 5.91 12.29 8.36
N GLU A 216 6.06 13.35 7.55
CA GLU A 216 4.98 13.91 6.74
C GLU A 216 5.42 14.07 5.29
N VAL A 217 4.49 13.87 4.35
CA VAL A 217 4.70 14.15 2.93
C VAL A 217 4.54 15.64 2.70
N VAL A 218 5.60 16.29 2.24
CA VAL A 218 5.61 17.70 1.86
C VAL A 218 5.40 17.79 0.35
N MET A 219 4.30 18.42 -0.04
CA MET A 219 3.98 18.76 -1.42
C MET A 219 4.23 20.25 -1.63
N THR A 220 4.96 20.58 -2.68
CA THR A 220 5.25 21.97 -3.06
C THR A 220 4.58 22.29 -4.38
N ASN A 221 4.07 23.50 -4.56
CA ASN A 221 3.47 23.89 -5.83
C ASN A 221 4.51 24.41 -6.85
N LYS A 222 4.12 24.39 -8.12
CA LYS A 222 4.87 25.00 -9.23
C LYS A 222 4.65 26.50 -9.29
#